data_AF-G9N7Z4-F1
#
_entry.id   AF-G9N7Z4-F1
#
_cell.length_a   1.000
_cell.length_b   1.000
_cell.length_c   1.000
_cell.angle_alpha   90.00
_cell.angle_beta   90.00
_cell.angle_gamma   90.00
#
_symmetry.space_group_name_H-M   'P 1'
#
loop_
_entity.id
_entity.type
_entity.pdbx_description
1 polymer ?
#
loop_
_entity_poly.entity_id
_entity_poly.type
_entity_poly.pdbx_seq_one_letter_code
_entity_poly.pdbx_strand_id
1 'polypeptide(L)'
;DPSATAPSPASDRKFKPKSKISSLETVLESESRTQPQYASSPAEASKGVSSTHSSDKERLAAKRSQYFHDALHERSGANSAAAAVRGEALIYAEIKTNIESEHHFLTTFSHQLAARYNRYPSSTVISLHHSQCLFFGGSLDPAYTLTITALASEVQPATNKRNAAVLQKHMEAVLRIPPARGMVRFIPVTEECLAWGSKTVAGRVSEAVAGERDIERERNKVQERRR
;
A
#
# COMPACT_ATOMS: atom_id res chain seq x y z
N ASP A 1 64.78 14.11 17.60
CA ASP A 1 64.97 12.86 18.34
C ASP A 1 63.70 12.02 18.39
N PRO A 2 63.83 10.68 18.37
CA PRO A 2 62.82 9.73 17.93
C PRO A 2 62.27 8.84 19.08
N SER A 3 61.29 7.99 18.75
CA SER A 3 60.93 6.66 19.34
C SER A 3 59.41 6.57 19.57
N ALA A 4 58.60 5.94 18.70
CA ALA A 4 58.48 4.50 18.48
C ALA A 4 58.29 3.69 19.77
N THR A 5 57.15 3.00 19.92
CA THR A 5 57.02 1.52 20.03
C THR A 5 55.69 1.14 20.71
N ALA A 6 54.83 0.41 19.99
CA ALA A 6 53.87 -0.56 20.55
C ALA A 6 54.54 -1.95 20.57
N PRO A 7 54.15 -2.95 21.40
CA PRO A 7 53.01 -3.82 21.04
C PRO A 7 52.23 -4.54 22.20
N SER A 8 51.05 -5.09 21.82
CA SER A 8 50.12 -6.20 22.25
C SER A 8 50.48 -7.21 23.39
N PRO A 9 49.65 -8.23 23.80
CA PRO A 9 48.30 -8.70 23.33
C PRO A 9 47.27 -9.19 24.42
N ALA A 10 46.11 -9.67 23.92
CA ALA A 10 45.25 -10.79 24.38
C ALA A 10 44.04 -10.57 25.32
N SER A 11 42.83 -10.78 24.81
CA SER A 11 42.10 -12.05 25.03
C SER A 11 40.82 -12.18 24.18
N ASP A 12 40.70 -13.36 23.58
CA ASP A 12 39.60 -13.85 22.75
C ASP A 12 38.32 -14.14 23.55
N ARG A 13 37.16 -13.70 23.04
CA ARG A 13 35.88 -14.40 23.27
C ARG A 13 35.06 -14.51 22.00
N LYS A 14 35.10 -15.73 21.46
CA LYS A 14 34.37 -16.29 20.32
C LYS A 14 32.86 -16.36 20.65
N PHE A 15 32.02 -15.61 19.95
CA PHE A 15 30.58 -15.87 19.87
C PHE A 15 30.22 -16.31 18.44
N LYS A 16 29.74 -17.54 18.30
CA LYS A 16 29.24 -18.11 17.03
C LYS A 16 27.75 -17.78 16.87
N PRO A 17 27.30 -17.11 15.79
CA PRO A 17 25.90 -17.10 15.41
C PRO A 17 25.56 -18.33 14.55
N LYS A 18 24.52 -19.08 14.96
CA LYS A 18 23.97 -20.21 14.22
C LYS A 18 23.16 -19.71 13.01
N SER A 19 23.49 -20.24 11.85
CA SER A 19 22.75 -20.11 10.59
C SER A 19 21.32 -20.66 10.72
N LYS A 20 20.31 -19.86 10.36
CA LYS A 20 18.97 -20.35 10.03
C LYS A 20 18.77 -20.16 8.52
N ILE A 21 18.57 -21.29 7.87
CA ILE A 21 18.44 -21.44 6.42
C ILE A 21 17.06 -20.88 6.03
N SER A 22 17.08 -19.85 5.19
CA SER A 22 15.91 -19.34 4.46
C SER A 22 15.82 -20.13 3.17
N SER A 23 14.83 -21.02 3.04
CA SER A 23 14.61 -21.79 1.81
C SER A 23 13.52 -21.12 0.99
N LEU A 24 13.92 -20.70 -0.21
CA LEU A 24 13.13 -20.05 -1.25
C LEU A 24 12.10 -21.00 -1.90
N GLU A 25 11.16 -20.33 -2.57
CA GLU A 25 10.21 -20.75 -3.59
C GLU A 25 10.63 -21.95 -4.45
N THR A 26 9.66 -22.80 -4.79
CA THR A 26 9.69 -23.58 -6.03
C THR A 26 8.39 -23.40 -6.81
N VAL A 27 8.53 -22.62 -7.88
CA VAL A 27 7.68 -22.59 -9.08
C VAL A 27 7.74 -23.98 -9.75
N LEU A 28 6.59 -24.53 -10.11
CA LEU A 28 6.50 -25.66 -11.04
C LEU A 28 5.48 -25.30 -12.14
N GLU A 29 5.99 -24.66 -13.19
CA GLU A 29 5.44 -24.77 -14.54
C GLU A 29 6.05 -26.02 -15.19
N SER A 30 5.23 -26.87 -15.81
CA SER A 30 5.72 -28.01 -16.57
C SER A 30 4.94 -28.13 -17.88
N GLU A 31 5.58 -27.72 -18.97
CA GLU A 31 5.17 -27.93 -20.36
C GLU A 31 5.81 -29.20 -20.95
N SER A 32 4.98 -29.97 -21.66
CA SER A 32 5.23 -30.55 -22.99
C SER A 32 6.39 -31.54 -23.24
N ARG A 33 6.08 -32.83 -23.01
CA ARG A 33 6.05 -33.95 -23.99
C ARG A 33 7.07 -33.96 -25.15
N THR A 34 7.99 -34.93 -25.13
CA THR A 34 8.48 -35.67 -26.32
C THR A 34 8.74 -37.15 -25.99
N GLN A 35 8.59 -38.01 -26.99
CA GLN A 35 8.23 -39.44 -26.93
C GLN A 35 9.45 -40.38 -27.24
N PRO A 36 9.31 -41.70 -27.52
CA PRO A 36 9.64 -42.85 -26.65
C PRO A 36 10.74 -43.80 -27.21
N GLN A 37 11.21 -44.77 -26.41
CA GLN A 37 11.85 -45.98 -26.94
C GLN A 37 11.45 -47.25 -26.14
N TYR A 38 11.22 -48.33 -26.89
CA TYR A 38 10.73 -49.66 -26.49
C TYR A 38 11.77 -50.47 -25.71
N ALA A 39 11.33 -51.25 -24.70
CA ALA A 39 11.31 -52.73 -24.72
C ALA A 39 11.30 -53.37 -23.30
N SER A 40 10.49 -54.43 -23.18
CA SER A 40 10.55 -55.58 -22.25
C SER A 40 9.87 -55.47 -20.86
N SER A 41 8.84 -56.31 -20.69
CA SER A 41 8.27 -56.84 -19.42
C SER A 41 8.79 -58.31 -19.25
N PRO A 42 8.55 -59.10 -18.18
CA PRO A 42 7.65 -58.91 -17.03
C PRO A 42 8.16 -59.41 -15.65
N ALA A 43 7.53 -58.95 -14.56
CA ALA A 43 7.38 -59.72 -13.32
C ALA A 43 6.28 -59.12 -12.44
N GLU A 44 5.45 -60.00 -11.86
CA GLU A 44 4.25 -59.75 -11.06
C GLU A 44 4.53 -59.26 -9.61
N ALA A 45 3.43 -58.91 -8.94
CA ALA A 45 3.21 -58.60 -7.51
C ALA A 45 3.36 -57.11 -7.15
N SER A 46 2.44 -56.42 -6.48
CA SER A 46 1.40 -56.83 -5.52
C SER A 46 0.29 -55.78 -5.43
N LYS A 47 -0.87 -56.23 -4.96
CA LYS A 47 -2.11 -55.48 -4.69
C LYS A 47 -1.94 -54.27 -3.76
N GLY A 48 -2.67 -53.20 -4.11
CA GLY A 48 -3.51 -52.29 -3.30
C GLY A 48 -3.09 -51.86 -1.88
N VAL A 49 -3.32 -50.57 -1.58
CA VAL A 49 -4.09 -50.09 -0.39
C VAL A 49 -4.09 -48.55 -0.32
N SER A 50 -5.29 -47.99 -0.12
CA SER A 50 -5.64 -46.69 0.48
C SER A 50 -5.41 -45.37 -0.31
N SER A 51 -6.28 -45.10 -1.27
CA SER A 51 -6.61 -43.74 -1.73
C SER A 51 -7.66 -43.07 -0.83
N THR A 52 -7.48 -43.09 0.49
CA THR A 52 -8.47 -42.56 1.46
C THR A 52 -7.97 -41.38 2.28
N HIS A 53 -6.68 -41.02 2.24
CA HIS A 53 -6.15 -39.88 3.01
C HIS A 53 -6.06 -38.56 2.23
N SER A 54 -6.22 -38.58 0.90
CA SER A 54 -6.17 -37.38 0.06
C SER A 54 -7.39 -36.48 0.28
N SER A 55 -8.59 -37.07 0.34
CA SER A 55 -9.86 -36.33 0.46
C SER A 55 -10.01 -35.59 1.78
N ASP A 56 -9.51 -36.15 2.89
CA ASP A 56 -9.64 -35.54 4.20
C ASP A 56 -8.69 -34.35 4.37
N LYS A 57 -7.47 -34.45 3.83
CA LYS A 57 -6.50 -33.33 3.83
C LYS A 57 -6.99 -32.18 2.96
N GLU A 58 -7.62 -32.49 1.84
CA GLU A 58 -8.22 -31.52 0.90
C GLU A 58 -9.48 -30.86 1.49
N ARG A 59 -10.34 -31.62 2.18
CA ARG A 59 -11.47 -31.08 2.95
C ARG A 59 -11.03 -30.22 4.13
N LEU A 60 -9.96 -30.60 4.84
CA LEU A 60 -9.39 -29.80 5.93
C LEU A 60 -8.74 -28.52 5.39
N ALA A 61 -8.09 -28.57 4.23
CA ALA A 61 -7.55 -27.40 3.55
C ALA A 61 -8.66 -26.45 3.08
N ALA A 62 -9.74 -26.98 2.50
CA ALA A 62 -10.92 -26.21 2.11
C ALA A 62 -11.64 -25.58 3.31
N LYS A 63 -11.72 -26.30 4.43
CA LYS A 63 -12.31 -25.79 5.67
C LYS A 63 -11.43 -24.71 6.33
N ARG A 64 -10.10 -24.85 6.23
CA ARG A 64 -9.14 -23.81 6.65
C ARG A 64 -9.23 -22.57 5.76
N SER A 65 -9.26 -22.73 4.44
CA SER A 65 -9.39 -21.58 3.53
C SER A 65 -10.72 -20.86 3.71
N GLN A 66 -11.83 -21.58 3.95
CA GLN A 66 -13.10 -20.99 4.36
C GLN A 66 -12.99 -20.20 5.67
N TYR A 67 -12.34 -20.74 6.70
CA TYR A 67 -12.13 -20.02 7.95
C TYR A 67 -11.35 -18.71 7.76
N PHE A 68 -10.29 -18.73 6.95
CA PHE A 68 -9.55 -17.51 6.62
C PHE A 68 -10.39 -16.54 5.80
N HIS A 69 -11.20 -17.04 4.85
CA HIS A 69 -12.08 -16.21 4.04
C HIS A 69 -13.16 -15.54 4.90
N ASP A 70 -13.81 -16.28 5.79
CA ASP A 70 -14.86 -15.80 6.68
C ASP A 70 -14.31 -14.83 7.73
N ALA A 71 -13.17 -15.14 8.36
CA ALA A 71 -12.52 -14.23 9.31
C ALA A 71 -12.08 -12.90 8.67
N LEU A 72 -11.71 -12.92 7.39
CA LEU A 72 -11.42 -11.71 6.63
C LEU A 72 -12.70 -10.95 6.25
N HIS A 73 -13.79 -11.66 5.92
CA HIS A 73 -15.08 -11.05 5.57
C HIS A 73 -15.77 -10.42 6.78
N GLU A 74 -15.78 -11.07 7.94
CA GLU A 74 -16.36 -10.55 9.19
C GLU A 74 -15.63 -9.26 9.64
N ARG A 75 -14.31 -9.23 9.49
CA ARG A 75 -13.50 -8.04 9.82
C ARG A 75 -13.65 -6.91 8.80
N SER A 76 -14.03 -7.25 7.55
CA SER A 76 -14.28 -6.31 6.47
C SER A 76 -15.67 -5.68 6.57
N GLY A 77 -16.69 -6.45 6.98
CA GLY A 77 -18.08 -5.98 7.08
C GLY A 77 -18.28 -4.82 8.05
N ALA A 78 -17.79 -4.94 9.30
CA ALA A 78 -17.90 -3.88 10.31
C ALA A 78 -17.02 -2.64 10.03
N ASN A 79 -16.07 -2.75 9.09
CA ASN A 79 -15.18 -1.66 8.68
C ASN A 79 -15.51 -1.11 7.28
N SER A 80 -16.50 -1.67 6.58
CA SER A 80 -16.73 -1.38 5.16
C SER A 80 -17.24 0.04 4.95
N ALA A 81 -18.31 0.47 5.64
CA ALA A 81 -18.78 1.87 5.55
C ALA A 81 -17.71 2.88 5.95
N ALA A 82 -17.04 2.65 7.08
CA ALA A 82 -16.00 3.56 7.56
C ALA A 82 -14.82 3.64 6.58
N ALA A 83 -14.40 2.51 6.02
CA ALA A 83 -13.36 2.45 5.01
C ALA A 83 -13.79 3.11 3.69
N ALA A 84 -15.06 2.96 3.28
CA ALA A 84 -15.60 3.62 2.10
C ALA A 84 -15.58 5.15 2.26
N VAL A 85 -16.05 5.68 3.40
CA VAL A 85 -16.02 7.12 3.68
C VAL A 85 -14.58 7.66 3.72
N ARG A 86 -13.66 6.93 4.37
CA ARG A 86 -12.23 7.29 4.34
C ARG A 86 -11.68 7.25 2.92
N GLY A 87 -12.14 6.29 2.13
CA GLY A 87 -11.87 6.10 0.71
C GLY A 87 -12.32 7.26 -0.18
N GLU A 88 -13.27 8.08 0.28
CA GLU A 88 -13.76 9.27 -0.42
C GLU A 88 -13.14 10.58 0.08
N ALA A 89 -12.45 10.53 1.23
CA ALA A 89 -11.90 11.72 1.88
C ALA A 89 -10.94 12.48 0.95
N LEU A 90 -11.03 13.81 1.02
CA LEU A 90 -10.30 14.70 0.14
C LEU A 90 -8.79 14.64 0.39
N ILE A 91 -8.02 14.72 -0.71
CA ILE A 91 -6.58 14.93 -0.68
C ILE A 91 -6.32 16.34 -1.20
N TYR A 92 -5.71 17.19 -0.36
CA TYR A 92 -5.36 18.56 -0.73
C TYR A 92 -3.86 18.64 -1.06
N ALA A 93 -3.53 19.20 -2.21
CA ALA A 93 -2.16 19.47 -2.62
C ALA A 93 -1.97 20.97 -2.90
N GLU A 94 -1.03 21.60 -2.21
CA GLU A 94 -0.59 22.97 -2.47
C GLU A 94 0.77 22.93 -3.14
N ILE A 95 0.87 23.57 -4.30
CA ILE A 95 2.10 23.67 -5.09
C ILE A 95 2.47 25.14 -5.21
N LYS A 96 3.72 25.45 -4.89
CA LYS A 96 4.32 26.77 -5.13
C LYS A 96 5.55 26.57 -6.01
N THR A 97 5.63 27.30 -7.11
CA THR A 97 6.71 27.19 -8.10
C THR A 97 7.08 28.56 -8.66
N ASN A 98 8.34 28.73 -9.05
CA ASN A 98 8.84 29.93 -9.73
C ASN A 98 8.71 29.87 -11.25
N ILE A 99 8.30 28.73 -11.81
CA ILE A 99 8.00 28.61 -13.25
C ILE A 99 6.57 29.12 -13.51
N GLU A 100 6.35 29.69 -14.69
CA GLU A 100 5.02 29.94 -15.25
C GLU A 100 4.35 28.59 -15.53
N SER A 101 3.17 28.35 -14.96
CA SER A 101 2.49 27.07 -15.15
C SER A 101 1.41 27.17 -16.21
N GLU A 102 1.43 26.20 -17.12
CA GLU A 102 0.37 25.95 -18.09
C GLU A 102 -0.77 25.13 -17.45
N HIS A 103 -2.03 25.41 -17.80
CA HIS A 103 -3.21 24.70 -17.25
C HIS A 103 -3.14 23.17 -17.40
N HIS A 104 -2.38 22.65 -18.38
CA HIS A 104 -2.19 21.22 -18.61
C HIS A 104 -1.56 20.49 -17.40
N PHE A 105 -0.71 21.18 -16.63
CA PHE A 105 -0.08 20.60 -15.44
C PHE A 105 -1.13 20.24 -14.37
N LEU A 106 -2.13 21.10 -14.12
CA LEU A 106 -3.13 20.85 -13.07
C LEU A 106 -3.94 19.59 -13.35
N THR A 107 -4.37 19.39 -14.59
CA THR A 107 -5.15 18.20 -14.98
C THR A 107 -4.31 16.94 -14.85
N THR A 108 -3.08 16.94 -15.40
CA THR A 108 -2.20 15.76 -15.33
C THR A 108 -1.78 15.42 -13.90
N PHE A 109 -1.49 16.44 -13.08
CA PHE A 109 -1.18 16.27 -11.67
C PHE A 109 -2.37 15.74 -10.86
N SER A 110 -3.59 16.21 -11.14
CA SER A 110 -4.81 15.71 -10.49
C SER A 110 -4.99 14.21 -10.69
N HIS A 111 -4.86 13.73 -11.92
CA HIS A 111 -4.95 12.30 -12.22
C HIS A 111 -3.83 11.50 -11.56
N GLN A 112 -2.60 12.02 -11.52
CA GLN A 112 -1.51 11.35 -10.83
C GLN A 112 -1.75 11.28 -9.32
N LEU A 113 -2.17 12.39 -8.69
CA LEU A 113 -2.45 12.43 -7.27
C LEU A 113 -3.56 11.46 -6.89
N ALA A 114 -4.65 11.46 -7.67
CA ALA A 114 -5.78 10.56 -7.49
C ALA A 114 -5.35 9.08 -7.58
N ALA A 115 -4.58 8.72 -8.61
CA ALA A 115 -4.05 7.37 -8.76
C ALA A 115 -3.13 6.95 -7.60
N ARG A 116 -2.36 7.89 -7.03
CA ARG A 116 -1.44 7.59 -5.91
C ARG A 116 -2.11 7.37 -4.57
N TYR A 117 -3.21 8.05 -4.32
CA TYR A 117 -3.99 7.86 -3.10
C TYR A 117 -5.16 6.89 -3.27
N ASN A 118 -5.27 6.22 -4.43
CA ASN A 118 -6.41 5.37 -4.76
C ASN A 118 -7.74 6.12 -4.53
N ARG A 119 -7.84 7.30 -5.15
CA ARG A 119 -8.98 8.22 -5.08
C ARG A 119 -9.50 8.52 -6.48
N TYR A 120 -10.73 9.00 -6.55
CA TYR A 120 -11.24 9.63 -7.76
C TYR A 120 -10.64 11.04 -7.92
N PRO A 121 -10.44 11.54 -9.16
CA PRO A 121 -10.00 12.92 -9.40
C PRO A 121 -10.97 13.98 -8.86
N SER A 122 -12.22 13.63 -8.58
CA SER A 122 -13.18 14.50 -7.89
C SER A 122 -12.89 14.68 -6.39
N SER A 123 -12.10 13.79 -5.79
CA SER A 123 -11.68 13.84 -4.39
C SER A 123 -10.29 14.45 -4.21
N THR A 124 -9.70 15.04 -5.26
CA THR A 124 -8.45 15.77 -5.17
C THR A 124 -8.71 17.26 -5.28
N VAL A 125 -8.05 18.04 -4.43
CA VAL A 125 -8.09 19.50 -4.45
C VAL A 125 -6.66 19.99 -4.62
N ILE A 126 -6.42 20.82 -5.63
CA ILE A 126 -5.07 21.30 -5.94
C ILE A 126 -5.09 22.83 -5.98
N SER A 127 -4.21 23.44 -5.19
CA SER A 127 -3.87 24.87 -5.27
C SER A 127 -2.51 25.02 -5.91
N LEU A 128 -2.41 25.90 -6.91
CA LEU A 128 -1.17 26.17 -7.63
C LEU A 128 -0.86 27.67 -7.59
N HIS A 129 0.27 27.98 -6.97
CA HIS A 129 0.87 29.31 -6.97
C HIS A 129 2.08 29.29 -7.91
N HIS A 130 1.88 29.73 -9.15
CA HIS A 130 2.94 29.85 -10.14
C HIS A 130 3.62 31.23 -10.08
N SER A 131 4.74 31.37 -10.80
CA SER A 131 5.48 32.64 -10.92
C SER A 131 5.87 33.27 -9.57
N GLN A 132 6.14 32.45 -8.56
CA GLN A 132 6.54 32.90 -7.22
C GLN A 132 8.05 33.16 -7.16
N CYS A 133 8.48 34.09 -6.32
CA CYS A 133 9.90 34.22 -6.01
C CYS A 133 10.34 33.10 -5.05
N LEU A 134 11.05 32.09 -5.56
CA LEU A 134 11.59 30.99 -4.76
C LEU A 134 13.12 31.00 -4.79
N PHE A 135 13.73 31.17 -3.63
CA PHE A 135 15.16 30.98 -3.43
C PHE A 135 15.37 29.64 -2.70
N PHE A 136 15.80 28.63 -3.45
CA PHE A 136 15.97 27.27 -2.94
C PHE A 136 17.44 26.90 -3.02
N GLY A 137 18.02 26.30 -1.98
CA GLY A 137 19.40 25.81 -2.01
C GLY A 137 20.46 26.81 -2.50
N GLY A 138 20.28 28.12 -2.27
CA GLY A 138 21.22 29.16 -2.70
C GLY A 138 21.05 29.67 -4.14
N SER A 139 20.00 29.26 -4.87
CA SER A 139 19.76 29.67 -6.25
C SER A 139 18.28 29.97 -6.53
N LEU A 140 18.05 30.87 -7.49
CA LEU A 140 16.75 31.20 -8.07
C LEU A 140 16.35 30.25 -9.24
N ASP A 141 17.15 29.23 -9.53
CA ASP A 141 16.84 28.21 -10.53
C ASP A 141 15.45 27.59 -10.30
N PRO A 142 14.82 27.03 -11.35
CA PRO A 142 13.53 26.37 -11.24
C PRO A 142 13.42 25.43 -10.03
N ALA A 143 12.39 25.64 -9.21
CA ALA A 143 12.18 24.93 -7.95
C ALA A 143 10.70 24.92 -7.56
N TYR A 144 10.30 23.97 -6.70
CA TYR A 144 8.95 23.94 -6.16
C TYR A 144 8.91 23.50 -4.69
N THR A 145 7.83 23.89 -4.03
CA THR A 145 7.40 23.30 -2.77
C THR A 145 6.02 22.67 -2.97
N LEU A 146 5.90 21.38 -2.65
CA LEU A 146 4.67 20.62 -2.68
C LEU A 146 4.28 20.27 -1.24
N THR A 147 3.10 20.70 -0.82
CA THR A 147 2.50 20.28 0.45
C THR A 147 1.32 19.37 0.15
N ILE A 148 1.29 18.18 0.72
CA ILE A 148 0.13 17.28 0.67
C ILE A 148 -0.50 17.21 2.06
N THR A 149 -1.79 17.48 2.11
CA THR A 149 -2.62 17.41 3.31
C THR A 149 -3.67 16.31 3.09
N ALA A 150 -3.67 15.32 3.96
CA ALA A 150 -4.53 14.15 3.83
C ALA A 150 -4.81 13.54 5.21
N LEU A 151 -5.71 12.56 5.26
CA LEU A 151 -5.96 11.79 6.49
C LEU A 151 -4.66 11.18 7.04
N ALA A 152 -4.53 11.15 8.36
CA ALA A 152 -3.34 10.60 9.03
C ALA A 152 -3.01 9.16 8.58
N SER A 153 -4.02 8.34 8.25
CA SER A 153 -3.84 6.99 7.71
C SER A 153 -3.12 6.96 6.35
N GLU A 154 -3.23 8.03 5.57
CA GLU A 154 -2.61 8.17 4.24
C GLU A 154 -1.21 8.79 4.31
N VAL A 155 -0.86 9.40 5.45
CA VAL A 155 0.40 10.15 5.66
C VAL A 155 1.39 9.34 6.50
N GLN A 156 1.54 8.05 6.18
CA GLN A 156 2.43 7.15 6.92
C GLN A 156 3.87 7.19 6.41
N PRO A 157 4.91 7.03 7.25
CA PRO A 157 6.31 7.20 6.84
C PRO A 157 6.72 6.39 5.59
N ALA A 158 6.33 5.11 5.53
CA ALA A 158 6.62 4.26 4.37
C ALA A 158 5.87 4.69 3.11
N THR A 159 4.61 5.11 3.25
CA THR A 159 3.77 5.64 2.18
C THR A 159 4.34 6.96 1.65
N ASN A 160 4.70 7.87 2.54
CA ASN A 160 5.30 9.17 2.23
C ASN A 160 6.61 9.01 1.44
N LYS A 161 7.48 8.06 1.84
CA LYS A 161 8.72 7.77 1.11
C LYS A 161 8.45 7.38 -0.35
N ARG A 162 7.47 6.51 -0.60
CA ARG A 162 7.09 6.08 -1.95
C ARG A 162 6.43 7.22 -2.73
N ASN A 163 5.52 7.94 -2.08
CA ASN A 163 4.79 9.05 -2.69
C ASN A 163 5.74 10.18 -3.07
N ALA A 164 6.72 10.52 -2.23
CA ALA A 164 7.72 11.54 -2.54
C ALA A 164 8.47 11.21 -3.83
N ALA A 165 9.08 10.02 -3.93
CA ALA A 165 9.83 9.63 -5.12
C ALA A 165 8.99 9.71 -6.41
N VAL A 166 7.75 9.25 -6.32
CA VAL A 166 6.79 9.25 -7.43
C VAL A 166 6.38 10.66 -7.85
N LEU A 167 5.98 11.49 -6.89
CA LEU A 167 5.47 12.83 -7.16
C LEU A 167 6.59 13.70 -7.70
N GLN A 168 7.79 13.60 -7.13
CA GLN A 168 8.95 14.33 -7.63
C GLN A 168 9.33 13.90 -9.05
N LYS A 169 9.26 12.60 -9.38
CA LYS A 169 9.45 12.12 -10.75
C LYS A 169 8.44 12.72 -11.72
N HIS A 170 7.18 12.86 -11.30
CA HIS A 170 6.16 13.50 -12.12
C HIS A 170 6.42 15.01 -12.31
N MET A 171 6.85 15.71 -11.25
CA MET A 171 7.26 17.12 -11.34
C MET A 171 8.43 17.31 -12.31
N GLU A 172 9.41 16.41 -12.30
CA GLU A 172 10.51 16.43 -13.26
C GLU A 172 10.02 16.19 -14.70
N ALA A 173 9.09 15.26 -14.91
CA ALA A 173 8.56 14.96 -16.24
C ALA A 173 7.77 16.14 -16.84
N VAL A 174 6.92 16.81 -16.04
CA VAL A 174 6.00 17.84 -16.54
C VAL A 174 6.61 19.25 -16.45
N LEU A 175 7.22 19.60 -15.32
CA LEU A 175 7.77 20.93 -15.06
C LEU A 175 9.27 21.04 -15.34
N ARG A 176 9.95 19.92 -15.66
CA ARG A 176 11.41 19.86 -15.87
C ARG A 176 12.23 20.32 -14.66
N ILE A 177 11.64 20.25 -13.46
CA ILE A 177 12.34 20.54 -12.21
C ILE A 177 12.88 19.23 -11.62
N PRO A 178 14.20 19.06 -11.46
CA PRO A 178 14.76 17.84 -10.91
C PRO A 178 14.34 17.65 -9.44
N PRO A 179 14.24 16.41 -8.93
CA PRO A 179 13.84 16.13 -7.54
C PRO A 179 14.68 16.87 -6.48
N ALA A 180 15.96 17.12 -6.75
CA ALA A 180 16.86 17.87 -5.88
C ALA A 180 16.44 19.35 -5.66
N ARG A 181 15.61 19.90 -6.55
CA ARG A 181 15.05 21.27 -6.49
C ARG A 181 13.59 21.29 -6.02
N GLY A 182 13.09 20.15 -5.54
CA GLY A 182 11.73 20.01 -5.06
C GLY A 182 11.68 19.64 -3.58
N MET A 183 10.87 20.34 -2.79
CA MET A 183 10.55 19.93 -1.42
C MET A 183 9.14 19.35 -1.38
N VAL A 184 8.97 18.16 -0.81
CA VAL A 184 7.65 17.55 -0.55
C VAL A 184 7.42 17.47 0.96
N ARG A 185 6.32 18.05 1.42
CA ARG A 185 5.90 18.06 2.82
C ARG A 185 4.54 17.36 2.94
N PHE A 186 4.43 16.43 3.88
CA PHE A 186 3.16 15.76 4.18
C PHE A 186 2.60 16.26 5.51
N ILE A 187 1.33 16.63 5.53
CA ILE A 187 0.60 17.08 6.71
C ILE A 187 -0.51 16.08 6.99
N PRO A 188 -0.44 15.32 8.11
CA PRO A 188 -1.54 14.48 8.54
C PRO A 188 -2.66 15.34 9.12
N VAL A 189 -3.90 15.00 8.79
CA VAL A 189 -5.11 15.59 9.37
C VAL A 189 -5.96 14.49 9.97
N THR A 190 -6.55 14.75 11.14
CA THR A 190 -7.49 13.83 11.79
C THR A 190 -8.84 13.88 11.08
N GLU A 191 -9.65 12.84 11.29
CA GLU A 191 -11.00 12.75 10.67
C GLU A 191 -11.93 13.90 11.11
N GLU A 192 -11.68 14.48 12.28
CA GLU A 192 -12.45 15.60 12.84
C GLU A 192 -12.08 16.95 12.21
N CYS A 193 -10.85 17.08 11.69
CA CYS A 193 -10.30 18.34 11.18
C CYS A 193 -10.35 18.45 9.65
N LEU A 194 -10.85 17.41 8.97
CA LEU A 194 -11.06 17.42 7.52
C LEU A 194 -12.56 17.37 7.25
N ALA A 195 -13.07 18.37 6.51
CA ALA A 195 -14.50 18.48 6.21
C ALA A 195 -14.73 18.77 4.73
N TRP A 196 -15.80 18.16 4.18
CA TRP A 196 -16.30 18.47 2.85
C TRP A 196 -17.80 18.15 2.78
N GLY A 197 -18.53 18.96 2.02
CA GLY A 197 -19.98 18.82 1.91
C GLY A 197 -20.68 18.88 3.28
N SER A 198 -20.43 19.97 4.02
CA SER A 198 -21.00 20.30 5.34
C SER A 198 -20.76 19.31 6.49
N LYS A 199 -19.96 18.25 6.29
CA LYS A 199 -19.63 17.26 7.33
C LYS A 199 -18.12 17.01 7.41
N THR A 200 -17.63 16.73 8.61
CA THR A 200 -16.28 16.20 8.82
C THR A 200 -16.20 14.75 8.35
N VAL A 201 -15.00 14.23 8.08
CA VAL A 201 -14.80 12.79 7.80
C VAL A 201 -15.37 11.98 8.97
N ALA A 202 -15.08 12.37 10.21
CA ALA A 202 -15.57 11.71 11.41
C ALA A 202 -17.11 11.68 11.46
N GLY A 203 -17.75 12.80 11.12
CA GLY A 203 -19.21 12.89 11.03
C GLY A 203 -19.81 11.95 9.98
N ARG A 204 -19.19 11.90 8.79
CA ARG A 204 -19.61 11.00 7.70
C ARG A 204 -19.41 9.53 8.07
N VAL A 205 -18.30 9.19 8.73
CA VAL A 205 -18.03 7.83 9.22
C VAL A 205 -19.08 7.43 10.24
N SER A 206 -19.38 8.29 11.22
CA SER A 206 -20.38 8.01 12.25
C SER A 206 -21.77 7.76 11.65
N GLU A 207 -22.16 8.56 10.66
CA GLU A 207 -23.44 8.41 9.95
C GLU A 207 -23.50 7.11 9.16
N ALA A 208 -22.44 6.78 8.42
CA ALA A 208 -22.39 5.57 7.61
C ALA A 208 -22.43 4.29 8.49
N VAL A 209 -21.70 4.29 9.61
CA VAL A 209 -21.72 3.17 10.57
C VAL A 209 -23.07 3.07 11.30
N ALA A 210 -23.74 4.19 11.58
CA ALA A 210 -25.10 4.14 12.12
C ALA A 210 -26.09 3.53 11.12
N GLY A 211 -26.03 3.96 9.86
CA GLY A 211 -26.88 3.43 8.79
C GLY A 211 -26.72 1.92 8.57
N GLU A 212 -25.48 1.40 8.55
CA GLU A 212 -25.22 -0.04 8.43
C GLU A 212 -25.84 -0.84 9.60
N ARG A 213 -25.72 -0.34 10.83
CA ARG A 213 -26.30 -1.01 12.01
C ARG A 213 -27.81 -1.07 11.95
N ASP A 214 -28.46 -0.03 11.46
CA ASP A 214 -29.92 -0.01 11.31
C ASP A 214 -30.38 -0.98 10.22
N ILE A 215 -29.66 -1.05 9.09
CA ILE A 215 -29.91 -2.03 8.03
C ILE A 215 -29.77 -3.46 8.56
N GLU A 216 -28.72 -3.74 9.32
CA GLU A 216 -28.49 -5.08 9.88
C GLU A 216 -29.55 -5.47 10.91
N ARG A 217 -29.99 -4.53 11.76
CA ARG A 217 -31.11 -4.75 12.69
C ARG A 217 -32.40 -5.09 11.96
N GLU A 218 -32.72 -4.37 10.88
CA GLU A 218 -33.92 -4.67 10.09
C GLU A 218 -33.82 -6.03 9.38
N ARG A 219 -32.65 -6.39 8.84
CA ARG A 219 -32.42 -7.72 8.25
C ARG A 219 -32.63 -8.84 9.26
N ASN A 220 -32.14 -8.68 10.49
CA ASN A 220 -32.30 -9.66 11.56
C ASN A 220 -33.77 -9.82 11.96
N LYS A 221 -34.53 -8.73 12.10
CA LYS A 221 -35.98 -8.78 12.37
C LYS A 221 -36.76 -9.52 11.27
N VAL A 222 -36.40 -9.32 10.00
CA VAL A 222 -37.06 -10.00 8.87
C VAL A 222 -36.74 -11.50 8.85
N GLN A 223 -35.52 -11.89 9.21
CA GLN A 223 -35.14 -13.31 9.31
C GLN A 223 -35.83 -14.01 10.48
N GLU A 224 -35.98 -13.34 11.62
CA GLU A 224 -36.68 -13.89 12.79
C GLU A 224 -38.17 -14.10 12.52
N ARG A 225 -38.83 -13.19 11.78
CA ARG A 225 -40.23 -13.35 11.36
C ARG A 225 -40.48 -14.47 10.33
N ARG A 226 -39.42 -14.99 9.71
CA ARG A 226 -39.50 -16.08 8.70
C ARG A 226 -39.22 -17.46 9.31
N ARG A 227 -38.88 -17.53 10.59
CA ARG A 227 -38.73 -18.77 11.36
C ARG A 227 -40.00 -19.06 12.15
#